data_AF-A0A3N5L2G1-F1
#
_entry.id   AF-A0A3N5L2G1-F1
#
_cell.length_a   1.000
_cell.length_b   1.000
_cell.length_c   1.000
_cell.angle_alpha   90.00
_cell.angle_beta   90.00
_cell.angle_gamma   90.00
#
_symmetry.space_group_name_H-M   'P 1'
#
loop_
_entity.id
_entity.type
_entity.pdbx_description
1 polymer ?
#
loop_
_entity_poly.entity_id
_entity_poly.type
_entity_poly.pdbx_seq_one_letter_code
_entity_poly.pdbx_strand_id
1 'polypeptide(L)'
;MRLRLVATFLFLVCAVAFAQSGPAVLSSPDGQLAITFQTVVKGQAVAAGGQLVYSVSFQGKPLLDQSALSLSLQSQTPLGPKVRIVNTAASKTDETYRLVTGKAGSVRDYYNALRVELEETAGPRRRLVMEARAYDDAIAFRYVVPEQARLREFRLVQENTEFRVSKDSTTYALYVPHFRSSYESEFFKVQLSAMSHQAGVPTTQLIGLPLLMEVPGVAWMAIAEADVRDYAAMYLTTPPQFWDQHWLTSKLAPSVTEPDIAVSGSLPHHSAWRVLMVGTEPGRLIESNVIQSLNPPSAIKDTSWIRAGRVAWPMWADIKTMPTTENLKYSVDFAARSGLEYMLVDYGWMARDDITRTTPVCDIPEVARYAATKGVKVWVWVHWTSLEHQMEDALPLYEKWGLAGVKTDFMMRDDQAMINFYYRVAEKAA
;
A
#
# COMPACT_ATOMS: atom_id res chain seq x y z
N MET A 1 10.57 61.13 22.29
CA MET A 1 10.07 59.80 21.89
C MET A 1 10.03 58.90 23.12
N ARG A 2 8.84 58.60 23.66
CA ARG A 2 8.67 57.70 24.82
C ARG A 2 8.21 56.34 24.28
N LEU A 3 9.07 55.32 24.32
CA LEU A 3 8.71 53.94 23.98
C LEU A 3 7.97 53.31 25.17
N ARG A 4 6.73 52.85 24.95
CA ARG A 4 5.97 52.03 25.90
C ARG A 4 6.31 50.56 25.62
N LEU A 5 6.87 49.85 26.60
CA LEU A 5 6.95 48.39 26.59
C LEU A 5 5.56 47.83 26.96
N VAL A 6 4.95 47.06 26.05
CA VAL A 6 3.77 46.25 26.33
C VAL A 6 4.27 44.82 26.59
N ALA A 7 4.12 44.35 27.83
CA ALA A 7 4.42 42.98 28.21
C ALA A 7 3.20 42.10 27.95
N THR A 8 3.28 41.23 26.95
CA THR A 8 2.24 40.24 26.65
C THR A 8 2.43 39.02 27.57
N PHE A 9 1.54 38.85 28.54
CA PHE A 9 1.50 37.66 29.40
C PHE A 9 0.91 36.48 28.61
N LEU A 10 1.74 35.49 28.28
CA LEU A 10 1.30 34.24 27.66
C LEU A 10 0.75 33.33 28.78
N PHE A 11 -0.58 33.18 28.87
CA PHE A 11 -1.21 32.22 29.77
C PHE A 11 -0.99 30.80 29.21
N LEU A 12 -0.04 30.08 29.78
CA LEU A 12 0.17 28.65 29.51
C LEU A 12 -0.91 27.87 30.27
N VAL A 13 -2.01 27.53 29.60
CA VAL A 13 -3.00 26.59 30.16
C VAL A 13 -2.42 25.18 30.02
N CYS A 14 -1.77 24.70 31.09
CA CYS A 14 -1.44 23.28 31.24
C CYS A 14 -2.74 22.50 31.44
N ALA A 15 -3.28 21.93 30.36
CA ALA A 15 -4.30 20.90 30.46
C ALA A 15 -3.65 19.65 31.09
N VAL A 16 -4.01 19.36 32.33
CA VAL A 16 -3.64 18.11 33.02
C VAL A 16 -4.43 16.99 32.34
N ALA A 17 -3.77 16.20 31.48
CA ALA A 17 -4.37 15.03 30.87
C ALA A 17 -4.58 13.95 31.96
N PHE A 18 -5.82 13.76 32.37
CA PHE A 18 -6.19 12.57 33.13
C PHE A 18 -5.93 11.34 32.25
N ALA A 19 -5.18 10.37 32.77
CA ALA A 19 -5.04 9.06 32.15
C ALA A 19 -6.42 8.42 32.04
N GLN A 20 -7.04 8.51 30.86
CA GLN A 20 -8.37 8.00 30.63
C GLN A 20 -8.26 6.47 30.53
N SER A 21 -8.71 5.75 31.56
CA SER A 21 -8.75 4.29 31.62
C SER A 21 -9.83 3.66 30.72
N GLY A 22 -10.16 4.34 29.62
CA GLY A 22 -11.19 3.96 28.66
C GLY A 22 -10.61 3.51 27.32
N PRO A 23 -11.46 3.09 26.38
CA PRO A 23 -11.03 2.78 25.03
C PRO A 23 -10.38 4.00 24.35
N ALA A 24 -9.39 3.76 23.51
CA ALA A 24 -8.72 4.81 22.75
C ALA A 24 -9.48 5.05 21.43
N VAL A 25 -10.24 6.15 21.38
CA VAL A 25 -11.13 6.47 20.26
C VAL A 25 -10.53 7.58 19.39
N LEU A 26 -10.63 7.42 18.07
CA LEU A 26 -10.27 8.42 17.06
C LEU A 26 -11.45 8.62 16.11
N SER A 27 -11.91 9.87 15.96
CA SER A 27 -12.97 10.25 15.02
C SER A 27 -12.42 11.06 13.86
N SER A 28 -13.07 10.96 12.69
CA SER A 28 -12.81 11.83 11.53
C SER A 28 -13.12 13.30 11.86
N PRO A 29 -12.56 14.26 11.11
CA PRO A 29 -12.87 15.67 11.28
C PRO A 29 -14.37 16.03 11.23
N ASP A 30 -15.15 15.35 10.40
CA ASP A 30 -16.60 15.51 10.31
C ASP A 30 -17.39 14.68 11.34
N GLY A 31 -16.71 13.83 12.11
CA GLY A 31 -17.28 12.97 13.14
C GLY A 31 -18.10 11.78 12.62
N GLN A 32 -18.15 11.53 11.31
CA GLN A 32 -18.92 10.43 10.73
C GLN A 32 -18.20 9.08 10.83
N LEU A 33 -16.89 9.05 10.73
CA LEU A 33 -16.07 7.84 10.91
C LEU A 33 -15.42 7.83 12.27
N ALA A 34 -15.35 6.66 12.90
CA ALA A 34 -14.56 6.48 14.11
C ALA A 34 -13.92 5.10 14.18
N ILE A 35 -12.69 5.04 14.66
CA ILE A 35 -11.98 3.82 15.04
C ILE A 35 -11.76 3.81 16.55
N THR A 36 -11.95 2.65 17.17
CA THR A 36 -11.74 2.46 18.60
C THR A 36 -10.75 1.33 18.84
N PHE A 37 -9.66 1.60 19.54
CA PHE A 37 -8.71 0.59 20.02
C PHE A 37 -8.97 0.28 21.50
N GLN A 38 -8.97 -1.01 21.84
CA GLN A 38 -9.12 -1.47 23.22
C GLN A 38 -8.51 -2.84 23.42
N THR A 39 -8.32 -3.22 24.69
CA THR A 39 -7.90 -4.56 25.08
C THR A 39 -9.08 -5.31 25.67
N VAL A 40 -9.31 -6.55 25.20
CA VAL A 40 -10.47 -7.34 25.62
C VAL A 40 -10.08 -8.69 26.22
N VAL A 41 -10.90 -9.18 27.14
CA VAL A 41 -10.89 -10.56 27.64
C VAL A 41 -12.30 -11.11 27.47
N LYS A 42 -12.45 -12.20 26.70
CA LYS A 42 -13.76 -12.78 26.35
C LYS A 42 -14.74 -11.73 25.78
N GLY A 43 -14.25 -10.84 24.93
CA GLY A 43 -15.03 -9.78 24.26
C GLY A 43 -15.37 -8.56 25.12
N GLN A 44 -15.02 -8.57 26.41
CA GLN A 44 -15.25 -7.46 27.33
C GLN A 44 -14.00 -6.60 27.45
N ALA A 45 -14.16 -5.27 27.43
CA ALA A 45 -13.04 -4.33 27.57
C ALA A 45 -12.40 -4.44 28.97
N VAL A 46 -11.07 -4.55 29.01
CA VAL A 46 -10.29 -4.68 30.25
C VAL A 46 -9.05 -3.80 30.18
N ALA A 47 -9.00 -2.74 30.99
CA ALA A 47 -7.87 -1.81 31.04
C ALA A 47 -6.56 -2.46 31.56
N ALA A 48 -6.67 -3.48 32.41
CA ALA A 48 -5.52 -4.23 32.91
C ALA A 48 -4.78 -5.02 31.80
N GLY A 49 -5.42 -5.19 30.65
CA GLY A 49 -4.87 -5.77 29.43
C GLY A 49 -5.53 -7.08 29.01
N GLY A 50 -5.27 -7.47 27.77
CA GLY A 50 -5.92 -8.56 27.06
C GLY A 50 -5.54 -8.57 25.58
N GLN A 51 -6.40 -9.14 24.74
CA GLN A 51 -6.25 -9.13 23.29
C GLN A 51 -6.49 -7.71 22.78
N LEU A 52 -5.52 -7.14 22.06
CA LEU A 52 -5.71 -5.91 21.32
C LEU A 52 -6.73 -6.12 20.19
N VAL A 53 -7.76 -5.29 20.17
CA VAL A 53 -8.77 -5.26 19.10
C VAL A 53 -9.03 -3.83 18.66
N TYR A 54 -9.57 -3.68 17.46
CA TYR A 54 -10.18 -2.44 17.00
C TYR A 54 -11.62 -2.66 16.51
N SER A 55 -12.42 -1.61 16.48
CA SER A 55 -13.73 -1.59 15.82
C SER A 55 -13.90 -0.28 15.05
N VAL A 56 -14.73 -0.27 14.02
CA VAL A 56 -14.99 0.91 13.19
C VAL A 56 -16.48 1.17 13.09
N SER A 57 -16.89 2.43 13.21
CA SER A 57 -18.26 2.86 12.94
C SER A 57 -18.30 3.94 11.86
N PHE A 58 -19.40 3.97 11.12
CA PHE A 58 -19.71 5.00 10.14
C PHE A 58 -21.14 5.51 10.37
N GLN A 59 -21.30 6.83 10.53
CA GLN A 59 -22.58 7.48 10.84
C GLN A 59 -23.31 6.84 12.04
N GLY A 60 -22.53 6.48 13.08
CA GLY A 60 -23.02 5.83 14.29
C GLY A 60 -23.40 4.35 14.14
N LYS A 61 -23.27 3.76 12.94
CA LYS A 61 -23.54 2.33 12.69
C LYS A 61 -22.26 1.52 12.73
N PRO A 62 -22.26 0.30 13.29
CA PRO A 62 -21.09 -0.60 13.23
C PRO A 62 -20.74 -0.95 11.78
N LEU A 63 -19.48 -0.76 11.41
CA LEU A 63 -18.93 -1.15 10.11
C LEU A 63 -18.02 -2.36 10.26
N LEU A 64 -17.06 -2.29 11.20
CA LEU A 64 -16.27 -3.44 11.64
C LEU A 64 -16.50 -3.67 13.15
N ASP A 65 -16.82 -4.90 13.50
CA ASP A 65 -16.87 -5.37 14.88
C ASP A 65 -15.46 -5.55 15.46
N GLN A 66 -15.37 -5.95 16.74
CA GLN A 66 -14.10 -6.17 17.42
C GLN A 66 -13.21 -7.12 16.63
N SER A 67 -12.19 -6.56 15.98
CA SER A 67 -11.26 -7.24 15.08
C SER A 67 -9.89 -7.27 15.74
N ALA A 68 -9.34 -8.46 15.94
CA ALA A 68 -8.07 -8.65 16.62
C ALA A 68 -6.88 -8.17 15.79
N LEU A 69 -5.86 -7.71 16.51
CA LEU A 69 -4.60 -7.24 15.97
C LEU A 69 -3.47 -8.03 16.62
N SER A 70 -2.64 -8.71 15.82
CA SER A 70 -1.44 -9.37 16.35
C SER A 70 -0.35 -9.59 15.32
N LEU A 71 0.89 -9.66 15.80
CA LEU A 71 2.08 -9.97 15.01
C LEU A 71 2.72 -11.26 15.51
N SER A 72 2.80 -12.27 14.63
CA SER A 72 3.52 -13.50 14.89
C SER A 72 4.99 -13.32 14.55
N LEU A 73 5.87 -13.37 15.56
CA LEU A 73 7.31 -13.21 15.40
C LEU A 73 7.99 -14.59 15.47
N GLN A 74 9.06 -14.77 14.71
CA GLN A 74 9.80 -16.04 14.69
C GLN A 74 10.32 -16.38 16.10
N SER A 75 10.07 -17.62 16.53
CA SER A 75 10.56 -18.17 17.81
C SER A 75 10.20 -17.34 19.04
N GLN A 76 9.10 -16.57 18.97
CA GLN A 76 8.64 -15.71 20.07
C GLN A 76 7.12 -15.81 20.24
N THR A 77 6.61 -15.42 21.40
CA THR A 77 5.17 -15.23 21.58
C THR A 77 4.68 -14.09 20.68
N PRO A 78 3.45 -14.16 20.14
CA PRO A 78 2.89 -13.07 19.34
C PRO A 78 2.76 -11.77 20.15
N LEU A 79 2.95 -10.63 19.49
CA LEU A 79 2.61 -9.30 20.04
C LEU A 79 1.14 -8.99 19.76
N GLY A 80 0.43 -8.41 20.72
CA GLY A 80 -1.00 -8.04 20.59
C GLY A 80 -1.96 -8.82 21.49
N PRO A 81 -1.85 -10.17 21.65
CA PRO A 81 -2.82 -10.94 22.44
C PRO A 81 -2.82 -10.70 23.96
N LYS A 82 -1.73 -10.19 24.52
CA LYS A 82 -1.57 -9.98 25.96
C LYS A 82 -0.91 -8.64 26.23
N VAL A 83 -1.58 -7.56 25.85
CA VAL A 83 -1.08 -6.18 26.00
C VAL A 83 -2.05 -5.32 26.80
N ARG A 84 -1.57 -4.20 27.30
CA ARG A 84 -2.39 -3.11 27.85
C ARG A 84 -2.01 -1.80 27.16
N ILE A 85 -2.98 -0.91 27.00
CA ILE A 85 -2.72 0.46 26.55
C ILE A 85 -2.05 1.20 27.71
N VAL A 86 -0.89 1.79 27.47
CA VAL A 86 -0.12 2.53 28.49
C VAL A 86 -0.17 4.03 28.28
N ASN A 87 -0.34 4.49 27.04
CA ASN A 87 -0.43 5.90 26.70
C ASN A 87 -1.17 6.09 25.37
N THR A 88 -1.79 7.25 25.20
CA THR A 88 -2.39 7.69 23.94
C THR A 88 -1.99 9.14 23.66
N ALA A 89 -1.68 9.44 22.40
CA ALA A 89 -1.35 10.79 21.96
C ALA A 89 -2.13 11.12 20.69
N ALA A 90 -2.94 12.17 20.75
CA ALA A 90 -3.73 12.64 19.62
C ALA A 90 -3.02 13.81 18.92
N SER A 91 -3.20 13.90 17.60
CA SER A 91 -2.78 15.05 16.81
C SER A 91 -3.75 15.27 15.65
N LYS A 92 -3.55 16.36 14.90
CA LYS A 92 -4.37 16.72 13.74
C LYS A 92 -3.47 17.32 12.67
N THR A 93 -3.79 17.04 11.42
CA THR A 93 -3.11 17.57 10.24
C THR A 93 -4.12 18.23 9.31
N ASP A 94 -3.72 19.36 8.73
CA ASP A 94 -4.45 20.04 7.65
C ASP A 94 -3.43 20.69 6.71
N GLU A 95 -3.03 19.94 5.70
CA GLU A 95 -2.01 20.37 4.75
C GLU A 95 -2.53 20.27 3.32
N THR A 96 -1.83 20.89 2.39
CA THR A 96 -2.14 20.78 0.97
C THR A 96 -0.85 20.60 0.19
N TYR A 97 -0.85 19.61 -0.71
CA TYR A 97 0.27 19.32 -1.58
C TYR A 97 -0.18 19.19 -3.04
N ARG A 98 0.78 19.26 -3.97
CA ARG A 98 0.53 19.10 -5.40
C ARG A 98 1.04 17.76 -5.88
N LEU A 99 0.28 17.14 -6.75
CA LEU A 99 0.71 15.94 -7.46
C LEU A 99 1.30 16.32 -8.82
N VAL A 100 2.41 15.67 -9.16
CA VAL A 100 3.05 15.83 -10.49
C VAL A 100 2.18 15.18 -11.57
N THR A 101 1.61 14.01 -11.25
CA THR A 101 0.70 13.25 -12.09
C THR A 101 -0.38 12.60 -11.22
N GLY A 102 -1.52 12.22 -11.82
CA GLY A 102 -2.61 11.55 -11.12
C GLY A 102 -3.97 12.22 -11.37
N LYS A 103 -4.93 11.92 -10.50
CA LYS A 103 -6.33 12.35 -10.65
C LYS A 103 -6.66 13.75 -10.13
N ALA A 104 -5.74 14.39 -9.41
CA ALA A 104 -5.93 15.73 -8.84
C ALA A 104 -4.62 16.53 -8.93
N GLY A 105 -4.68 17.81 -9.29
CA GLY A 105 -3.50 18.69 -9.30
C GLY A 105 -3.12 19.24 -7.92
N SER A 106 -4.09 19.31 -7.00
CA SER A 106 -3.91 19.73 -5.61
C SER A 106 -4.70 18.80 -4.71
N VAL A 107 -4.08 18.31 -3.65
CA VAL A 107 -4.68 17.40 -2.67
C VAL A 107 -4.60 18.02 -1.29
N ARG A 108 -5.72 18.01 -0.56
CA ARG A 108 -5.76 18.39 0.85
C ARG A 108 -5.60 17.14 1.70
N ASP A 109 -4.60 17.13 2.57
CA ASP A 109 -4.35 16.08 3.55
C ASP A 109 -4.89 16.51 4.91
N TYR A 110 -6.12 16.08 5.23
CA TYR A 110 -6.86 16.53 6.40
C TYR A 110 -7.39 15.36 7.21
N TYR A 111 -6.81 15.15 8.39
CA TYR A 111 -7.17 14.03 9.26
C TYR A 111 -6.91 14.35 10.73
N ASN A 112 -7.63 13.65 11.59
CA ASN A 112 -7.23 13.48 12.99
C ASN A 112 -6.36 12.22 13.10
N ALA A 113 -5.39 12.22 14.00
CA ALA A 113 -4.50 11.07 14.23
C ALA A 113 -4.45 10.68 15.71
N LEU A 114 -4.18 9.40 15.93
CA LEU A 114 -4.03 8.80 17.25
C LEU A 114 -2.86 7.85 17.24
N ARG A 115 -1.98 8.01 18.23
CA ARG A 115 -0.90 7.10 18.55
C ARG A 115 -1.26 6.37 19.85
N VAL A 116 -1.34 5.05 19.80
CA VAL A 116 -1.66 4.19 20.95
C VAL A 116 -0.44 3.38 21.32
N GLU A 117 0.11 3.63 22.50
CA GLU A 117 1.25 2.88 23.04
C GLU A 117 0.76 1.70 23.87
N LEU A 118 1.32 0.53 23.57
CA LEU A 118 0.97 -0.72 24.22
C LEU A 118 2.22 -1.40 24.77
N GLU A 119 2.03 -2.10 25.89
CA GLU A 119 3.06 -2.94 26.50
C GLU A 119 2.45 -4.30 26.82
N GLU A 120 3.21 -5.37 26.60
CA GLU A 120 2.79 -6.70 27.04
C GLU A 120 2.56 -6.74 28.55
N THR A 121 1.50 -7.42 28.98
CA THR A 121 1.19 -7.57 30.41
C THR A 121 2.00 -8.67 31.08
N ALA A 122 2.53 -9.61 30.29
CA ALA A 122 3.32 -10.76 30.74
C ALA A 122 4.53 -11.00 29.82
N GLY A 123 5.40 -11.93 30.21
CA GLY A 123 6.56 -12.30 29.40
C GLY A 123 7.56 -11.16 29.26
N PRO A 124 8.17 -10.96 28.08
CA PRO A 124 9.28 -10.03 27.92
C PRO A 124 8.87 -8.56 28.03
N ARG A 125 7.60 -8.17 28.24
CA ARG A 125 7.21 -6.73 28.35
C ARG A 125 7.63 -5.92 27.12
N ARG A 126 7.50 -6.51 25.93
CA ARG A 126 7.79 -5.80 24.68
C ARG A 126 6.76 -4.70 24.45
N ARG A 127 7.18 -3.68 23.71
CA ARG A 127 6.36 -2.52 23.34
C ARG A 127 5.86 -2.67 21.90
N LEU A 128 4.62 -2.26 21.69
CA LEU A 128 3.97 -2.15 20.39
C LEU A 128 3.26 -0.80 20.33
N VAL A 129 3.17 -0.22 19.15
CA VAL A 129 2.44 1.02 18.93
C VAL A 129 1.48 0.83 17.77
N MET A 130 0.26 1.33 17.91
CA MET A 130 -0.63 1.54 16.78
C MET A 130 -0.63 3.02 16.41
N GLU A 131 -0.38 3.32 15.15
CA GLU A 131 -0.63 4.65 14.58
C GLU A 131 -1.91 4.57 13.76
N ALA A 132 -2.81 5.54 13.95
CA ALA A 132 -4.07 5.61 13.23
C ALA A 132 -4.33 7.03 12.74
N ARG A 133 -4.98 7.14 11.57
CA ARG A 133 -5.48 8.37 10.97
C ARG A 133 -6.95 8.17 10.59
N ALA A 134 -7.76 9.19 10.85
CA ALA A 134 -9.16 9.23 10.46
C ALA A 134 -9.38 10.45 9.57
N TYR A 135 -9.69 10.17 8.31
CA TYR A 135 -10.16 11.10 7.29
C TYR A 135 -11.68 11.03 7.24
N ASP A 136 -12.33 11.99 6.59
CA ASP A 136 -13.79 11.96 6.39
C ASP A 136 -14.25 10.79 5.50
N ASP A 137 -13.34 10.24 4.68
CA ASP A 137 -13.59 9.17 3.71
C ASP A 137 -12.75 7.89 3.95
N ALA A 138 -11.98 7.84 5.04
CA ALA A 138 -11.14 6.68 5.32
C ALA A 138 -10.66 6.59 6.78
N ILE A 139 -10.47 5.35 7.24
CA ILE A 139 -9.68 5.02 8.43
C ILE A 139 -8.42 4.31 7.96
N ALA A 140 -7.26 4.73 8.46
CA ALA A 140 -5.99 4.06 8.21
C ALA A 140 -5.27 3.78 9.52
N PHE A 141 -4.67 2.59 9.66
CA PHE A 141 -3.84 2.27 10.81
C PHE A 141 -2.64 1.38 10.44
N ARG A 142 -1.59 1.41 11.25
CA ARG A 142 -0.41 0.55 11.09
C ARG A 142 0.22 0.17 12.42
N TYR A 143 0.95 -0.94 12.39
CA TYR A 143 1.79 -1.36 13.51
C TYR A 143 3.12 -0.61 13.47
N VAL A 144 3.62 -0.21 14.63
CA VAL A 144 4.99 0.25 14.81
C VAL A 144 5.60 -0.53 15.97
N VAL A 145 6.69 -1.23 15.68
CA VAL A 145 7.50 -1.91 16.69
C VAL A 145 8.70 -1.00 16.98
N PRO A 146 8.70 -0.28 18.12
CA PRO A 146 9.78 0.66 18.43
C PRO A 146 11.06 -0.09 18.79
N GLU A 147 12.18 0.61 18.68
CA GLU A 147 13.46 0.14 19.23
C GLU A 147 13.31 -0.20 20.72
N GLN A 148 13.83 -1.37 21.11
CA GLN A 148 13.71 -1.88 22.47
C GLN A 148 14.72 -2.99 22.74
N ALA A 149 15.24 -3.04 23.97
CA ALA A 149 16.27 -4.02 24.35
C ALA A 149 15.83 -5.50 24.25
N ARG A 150 14.52 -5.76 24.24
CA ARG A 150 13.92 -7.08 24.40
C ARG A 150 13.45 -7.71 23.09
N LEU A 151 13.69 -7.02 21.97
CA LEU A 151 13.50 -7.51 20.62
C LEU A 151 14.62 -6.91 19.78
N ARG A 152 15.63 -7.72 19.42
CA ARG A 152 16.82 -7.22 18.71
C ARG A 152 16.66 -7.25 17.20
N GLU A 153 15.91 -8.22 16.69
CA GLU A 153 15.67 -8.40 15.26
C GLU A 153 14.16 -8.52 15.04
N PHE A 154 13.65 -7.87 13.99
CA PHE A 154 12.25 -7.98 13.59
C PHE A 154 12.12 -9.06 12.50
N ARG A 155 11.74 -10.26 12.92
CA ARG A 155 11.45 -11.38 12.01
C ARG A 155 9.98 -11.75 12.11
N LEU A 156 9.18 -11.19 11.21
CA LEU A 156 7.74 -11.39 11.17
C LEU A 156 7.42 -12.63 10.35
N VAL A 157 6.81 -13.61 11.01
CA VAL A 157 6.24 -14.80 10.35
C VAL A 157 4.96 -14.39 9.62
N GLN A 158 4.09 -13.64 10.29
CA GLN A 158 2.77 -13.29 9.79
C GLN A 158 2.17 -12.13 10.58
N GLU A 159 1.48 -11.25 9.88
CA GLU A 159 0.54 -10.30 10.47
C GLU A 159 -0.86 -10.94 10.50
N ASN A 160 -1.52 -10.93 11.66
CA ASN A 160 -2.88 -11.46 11.83
C ASN A 160 -3.85 -10.30 12.17
N THR A 161 -4.01 -9.38 11.23
CA THR A 161 -5.02 -8.32 11.26
C THR A 161 -6.35 -8.90 10.84
N GLU A 162 -7.35 -8.82 11.72
CA GLU A 162 -8.71 -9.23 11.39
C GLU A 162 -9.52 -8.08 10.80
N PHE A 163 -10.51 -8.44 9.99
CA PHE A 163 -11.56 -7.56 9.48
C PHE A 163 -12.89 -8.29 9.67
N ARG A 164 -13.55 -8.07 10.82
CA ARG A 164 -14.88 -8.61 11.12
C ARG A 164 -15.94 -7.62 10.67
N VAL A 165 -16.47 -7.81 9.47
CA VAL A 165 -17.52 -6.95 8.90
C VAL A 165 -18.81 -7.15 9.67
N SER A 166 -19.50 -6.06 10.01
CA SER A 166 -20.68 -6.09 10.90
C SER A 166 -21.90 -6.81 10.31
N LYS A 167 -21.90 -7.06 9.00
CA LYS A 167 -23.00 -7.69 8.25
C LYS A 167 -22.45 -8.46 7.06
N ASP A 168 -23.28 -9.33 6.49
CA ASP A 168 -22.96 -10.05 5.26
C ASP A 168 -22.91 -9.11 4.06
N SER A 169 -21.69 -8.69 3.69
CA SER A 169 -21.49 -7.74 2.62
C SER A 169 -21.53 -8.40 1.24
N THR A 170 -22.15 -7.71 0.29
CA THR A 170 -21.89 -7.97 -1.14
C THR A 170 -20.46 -7.52 -1.43
N THR A 171 -19.62 -8.46 -1.85
CA THR A 171 -18.17 -8.32 -1.96
C THR A 171 -17.72 -8.57 -3.39
N TYR A 172 -16.82 -7.72 -3.90
CA TYR A 172 -16.22 -7.84 -5.23
C TYR A 172 -14.78 -8.30 -5.06
N ALA A 173 -14.55 -9.61 -5.11
CA ALA A 173 -13.28 -10.22 -4.77
C ALA A 173 -12.45 -10.54 -6.02
N LEU A 174 -11.17 -10.18 -5.98
CA LEU A 174 -10.15 -10.65 -6.92
C LEU A 174 -9.50 -11.90 -6.33
N TYR A 175 -9.78 -13.08 -6.89
CA TYR A 175 -9.11 -14.30 -6.45
C TYR A 175 -7.78 -14.47 -7.16
N VAL A 176 -6.74 -14.73 -6.38
CA VAL A 176 -5.40 -15.04 -6.90
C VAL A 176 -4.99 -16.46 -6.50
N PRO A 177 -4.36 -17.22 -7.39
CA PRO A 177 -4.09 -18.65 -7.16
C PRO A 177 -2.98 -18.88 -6.13
N HIS A 178 -2.06 -17.93 -5.99
CA HIS A 178 -0.92 -17.96 -5.06
C HIS A 178 -0.21 -16.59 -5.07
N PHE A 179 0.70 -16.36 -4.12
CA PHE A 179 1.51 -15.13 -3.99
C PHE A 179 2.40 -14.82 -5.20
N ARG A 180 2.63 -15.78 -6.11
CA ARG A 180 3.45 -15.59 -7.31
C ARG A 180 2.64 -15.41 -8.59
N SER A 181 1.72 -14.45 -8.62
CA SER A 181 0.80 -14.24 -9.76
C SER A 181 1.03 -12.88 -10.42
N SER A 182 0.53 -12.70 -11.65
CA SER A 182 0.54 -11.39 -12.32
C SER A 182 -0.48 -10.40 -11.73
N TYR A 183 -1.30 -10.84 -10.77
CA TYR A 183 -2.40 -10.06 -10.19
C TYR A 183 -3.51 -9.69 -11.20
N GLU A 184 -3.55 -10.39 -12.35
CA GLU A 184 -4.53 -10.18 -13.41
C GLU A 184 -5.61 -11.27 -13.34
N SER A 185 -6.80 -10.90 -12.86
CA SER A 185 -7.97 -11.77 -12.87
C SER A 185 -9.25 -10.94 -12.89
N GLU A 186 -10.39 -11.62 -13.05
CA GLU A 186 -11.70 -11.02 -12.99
C GLU A 186 -12.14 -10.81 -11.52
N PHE A 187 -12.98 -9.80 -11.29
CA PHE A 187 -13.62 -9.60 -10.00
C PHE A 187 -14.93 -10.38 -9.93
N PHE A 188 -15.12 -11.14 -8.85
CA PHE A 188 -16.33 -11.92 -8.61
C PHE A 188 -17.19 -11.25 -7.55
N LYS A 189 -18.46 -11.02 -7.89
CA LYS A 189 -19.48 -10.57 -6.95
C LYS A 189 -19.98 -11.76 -6.13
N VAL A 190 -19.71 -11.77 -4.83
CA VAL A 190 -20.09 -12.83 -3.90
C VAL A 190 -20.58 -12.25 -2.57
N GLN A 191 -21.34 -13.01 -1.80
CA GLN A 191 -21.55 -12.68 -0.39
C GLN A 191 -20.31 -13.07 0.42
N LEU A 192 -19.94 -12.26 1.41
CA LEU A 192 -18.75 -12.54 2.23
C LEU A 192 -18.86 -13.88 2.97
N SER A 193 -20.04 -14.20 3.50
CA SER A 193 -20.36 -15.50 4.11
C SER A 193 -20.06 -16.68 3.18
N ALA A 194 -20.30 -16.52 1.87
CA ALA A 194 -20.08 -17.57 0.87
C ALA A 194 -18.59 -17.88 0.64
N MET A 195 -17.69 -16.98 1.05
CA MET A 195 -16.23 -17.17 0.98
C MET A 195 -15.69 -17.98 2.18
N SER A 196 -16.50 -18.14 3.23
CA SER A 196 -16.13 -18.93 4.42
C SER A 196 -16.02 -20.41 4.09
N HIS A 197 -15.35 -21.15 4.98
CA HIS A 197 -15.13 -22.59 4.86
C HIS A 197 -16.46 -23.37 4.97
N GLN A 198 -17.16 -23.56 3.85
CA GLN A 198 -18.44 -24.28 3.84
C GLN A 198 -18.25 -25.78 4.13
N ALA A 199 -19.04 -26.32 5.06
CA ALA A 199 -19.05 -27.74 5.43
C ALA A 199 -17.67 -28.32 5.82
N GLY A 200 -16.76 -27.49 6.34
CA GLY A 200 -15.42 -27.91 6.76
C GLY A 200 -14.43 -28.15 5.62
N VAL A 201 -14.77 -27.78 4.38
CA VAL A 201 -13.83 -27.82 3.25
C VAL A 201 -12.93 -26.59 3.31
N PRO A 202 -11.59 -26.75 3.39
CA PRO A 202 -10.69 -25.62 3.39
C PRO A 202 -10.77 -24.79 2.11
N THR A 203 -11.21 -23.53 2.21
CA THR A 203 -11.06 -22.54 1.13
C THR A 203 -9.77 -21.77 1.37
N THR A 204 -8.67 -22.21 0.74
CA THR A 204 -7.36 -21.55 0.83
C THR A 204 -7.20 -20.46 -0.24
N GLN A 205 -8.29 -19.76 -0.56
CA GLN A 205 -8.27 -18.73 -1.59
C GLN A 205 -7.63 -17.46 -1.04
N LEU A 206 -6.62 -16.98 -1.76
CA LEU A 206 -6.06 -15.66 -1.53
C LEU A 206 -6.94 -14.64 -2.27
N ILE A 207 -7.25 -13.55 -1.57
CA ILE A 207 -8.02 -12.44 -2.09
C ILE A 207 -7.08 -11.25 -2.21
N GLY A 208 -6.93 -10.73 -3.43
CA GLY A 208 -6.15 -9.54 -3.70
C GLY A 208 -6.85 -8.27 -3.23
N LEU A 209 -6.06 -7.27 -2.86
CA LEU A 209 -6.47 -5.89 -2.63
C LEU A 209 -6.44 -5.05 -3.93
N PRO A 210 -7.28 -4.00 -4.03
CA PRO A 210 -8.29 -3.60 -3.06
C PRO A 210 -9.52 -4.53 -3.07
N LEU A 211 -10.11 -4.78 -1.90
CA LEU A 211 -11.34 -5.57 -1.76
C LEU A 211 -12.54 -4.64 -1.52
N LEU A 212 -13.43 -4.52 -2.50
CA LEU A 212 -14.63 -3.66 -2.41
C LEU A 212 -15.83 -4.42 -1.83
N MET A 213 -16.57 -3.75 -0.95
CA MET A 213 -17.72 -4.28 -0.22
C MET A 213 -18.84 -3.25 -0.15
N GLU A 214 -20.08 -3.71 -0.31
CA GLU A 214 -21.29 -3.00 0.13
C GLU A 214 -21.77 -3.66 1.42
N VAL A 215 -21.73 -2.91 2.53
CA VAL A 215 -22.17 -3.37 3.86
C VAL A 215 -23.62 -2.90 4.05
N PRO A 216 -24.60 -3.81 4.03
CA PRO A 216 -26.01 -3.45 3.85
C PRO A 216 -26.53 -2.42 4.86
N GLY A 217 -26.97 -1.27 4.34
CA GLY A 217 -27.52 -0.16 5.13
C GLY A 217 -26.51 0.55 6.05
N VAL A 218 -25.21 0.30 5.86
CA VAL A 218 -24.11 0.94 6.59
C VAL A 218 -23.28 1.81 5.65
N ALA A 219 -22.52 1.21 4.72
CA ALA A 219 -21.59 1.92 3.86
C ALA A 219 -21.14 1.07 2.66
N TRP A 220 -20.53 1.73 1.67
CA TRP A 220 -19.54 1.11 0.80
C TRP A 220 -18.16 1.23 1.45
N MET A 221 -17.39 0.14 1.42
CA MET A 221 -16.06 0.06 2.00
C MET A 221 -15.08 -0.63 1.04
N ALA A 222 -13.86 -0.13 0.93
CA ALA A 222 -12.75 -0.87 0.31
C ALA A 222 -11.61 -1.06 1.30
N ILE A 223 -11.12 -2.31 1.41
CA ILE A 223 -9.89 -2.63 2.14
C ILE A 223 -8.72 -2.51 1.17
N ALA A 224 -7.71 -1.73 1.54
CA ALA A 224 -6.51 -1.48 0.75
C ALA A 224 -5.28 -1.33 1.67
N GLU A 225 -4.13 -1.05 1.07
CA GLU A 225 -2.92 -0.69 1.79
C GLU A 225 -2.17 0.47 1.11
N ALA A 226 -1.29 1.12 1.87
CA ALA A 226 -0.45 2.23 1.40
C ALA A 226 0.90 2.22 2.14
N ASP A 227 1.93 2.86 1.58
CA ASP A 227 3.29 2.88 2.13
C ASP A 227 3.87 1.46 2.33
N VAL A 228 3.69 0.60 1.31
CA VAL A 228 4.28 -0.74 1.31
C VAL A 228 5.75 -0.59 0.96
N ARG A 229 6.61 -0.34 1.95
CA ARG A 229 8.07 -0.22 1.80
C ARG A 229 8.76 -1.04 2.88
N ASP A 230 9.80 -1.79 2.51
CA ASP A 230 10.49 -2.72 3.43
C ASP A 230 9.53 -3.70 4.14
N TYR A 231 8.42 -4.02 3.46
CA TYR A 231 7.32 -4.89 3.91
C TYR A 231 6.85 -5.77 2.76
N ALA A 232 6.10 -6.83 3.06
CA ALA A 232 5.44 -7.67 2.06
C ALA A 232 3.99 -7.22 1.82
N ALA A 233 3.48 -7.37 0.59
CA ALA A 233 2.09 -7.04 0.29
C ALA A 233 1.10 -7.90 1.09
N MET A 234 -0.07 -7.33 1.37
CA MET A 234 -1.16 -7.98 2.07
C MET A 234 -2.18 -8.57 1.10
N TYR A 235 -2.50 -9.84 1.32
CA TYR A 235 -3.69 -10.51 0.82
C TYR A 235 -4.70 -10.70 1.95
N LEU A 236 -5.93 -11.07 1.61
CA LEU A 236 -6.94 -11.49 2.58
C LEU A 236 -7.27 -12.97 2.38
N THR A 237 -7.62 -13.64 3.47
CA THR A 237 -8.13 -15.02 3.47
C THR A 237 -9.26 -15.13 4.48
N THR A 238 -10.12 -16.13 4.34
CA THR A 238 -11.08 -16.50 5.38
C THR A 238 -10.41 -17.43 6.40
N PRO A 239 -10.74 -17.30 7.69
CA PRO A 239 -10.21 -18.18 8.73
C PRO A 239 -10.88 -19.57 8.68
N PRO A 240 -10.15 -20.66 9.00
CA PRO A 240 -10.60 -22.02 8.75
C PRO A 240 -11.71 -22.56 9.65
N GLN A 241 -12.10 -21.82 10.69
CA GLN A 241 -12.80 -22.39 11.86
C GLN A 241 -14.28 -22.00 11.98
N PHE A 242 -14.84 -21.24 11.05
CA PHE A 242 -16.17 -20.67 11.24
C PHE A 242 -17.05 -20.76 9.99
N TRP A 243 -18.25 -21.30 10.17
CA TRP A 243 -19.32 -21.30 9.18
C TRP A 243 -20.09 -19.99 9.27
N ASP A 244 -20.46 -19.40 8.12
CA ASP A 244 -21.34 -18.23 8.03
C ASP A 244 -20.86 -16.99 8.81
N GLN A 245 -19.56 -16.68 8.72
CA GLN A 245 -19.00 -15.46 9.31
C GLN A 245 -18.57 -14.45 8.25
N HIS A 246 -18.64 -13.18 8.64
CA HIS A 246 -18.28 -12.04 7.82
C HIS A 246 -16.86 -11.57 8.18
N TRP A 247 -15.91 -12.52 8.19
CA TRP A 247 -14.57 -12.31 8.77
C TRP A 247 -13.46 -12.68 7.79
N LEU A 248 -12.56 -11.72 7.58
CA LEU A 248 -11.30 -11.89 6.84
C LEU A 248 -10.09 -11.68 7.75
N THR A 249 -8.97 -12.30 7.40
CA THR A 249 -7.67 -12.05 8.05
C THR A 249 -6.60 -11.74 7.02
N SER A 250 -5.67 -10.85 7.36
CA SER A 250 -4.50 -10.57 6.54
C SER A 250 -3.62 -11.81 6.33
N LYS A 251 -3.05 -11.92 5.14
CA LYS A 251 -2.05 -12.92 4.77
C LYS A 251 -0.95 -12.23 3.98
N LEU A 252 0.24 -12.13 4.56
CA LEU A 252 1.37 -11.50 3.88
C LEU A 252 2.01 -12.48 2.89
N ALA A 253 2.51 -11.96 1.78
CA ALA A 253 3.35 -12.72 0.86
C ALA A 253 4.64 -13.18 1.59
N PRO A 254 4.92 -14.50 1.65
CA PRO A 254 6.11 -15.00 2.32
C PRO A 254 7.37 -14.70 1.50
N SER A 255 8.51 -14.63 2.17
CA SER A 255 9.81 -14.57 1.51
C SER A 255 10.02 -15.79 0.63
N VAL A 256 10.64 -15.57 -0.54
CA VAL A 256 11.03 -16.64 -1.44
C VAL A 256 12.18 -17.48 -0.89
N THR A 257 13.09 -16.87 -0.13
CA THR A 257 14.29 -17.55 0.42
C THR A 257 14.07 -18.14 1.80
N GLU A 258 13.13 -17.59 2.57
CA GLU A 258 12.76 -18.05 3.91
C GLU A 258 11.22 -18.15 4.02
N PRO A 259 10.58 -19.22 3.52
CA PRO A 259 9.11 -19.28 3.37
C PRO A 259 8.29 -19.13 4.66
N ASP A 260 8.90 -19.35 5.82
CA ASP A 260 8.28 -19.15 7.14
C ASP A 260 8.31 -17.69 7.62
N ILE A 261 8.95 -16.78 6.87
CA ILE A 261 9.12 -15.37 7.21
C ILE A 261 8.50 -14.51 6.11
N ALA A 262 7.58 -13.63 6.49
CA ALA A 262 7.02 -12.65 5.57
C ALA A 262 7.89 -11.39 5.46
N VAL A 263 8.41 -10.91 6.60
CA VAL A 263 9.18 -9.66 6.67
C VAL A 263 10.35 -9.81 7.62
N SER A 264 11.53 -9.39 7.19
CA SER A 264 12.73 -9.30 8.03
C SER A 264 13.26 -7.86 8.04
N GLY A 265 13.66 -7.34 9.20
CA GLY A 265 14.14 -5.97 9.31
C GLY A 265 14.77 -5.63 10.67
N SER A 266 15.29 -4.41 10.74
CA SER A 266 15.80 -3.80 11.98
C SER A 266 14.70 -2.97 12.66
N LEU A 267 14.83 -2.75 13.97
CA LEU A 267 13.96 -1.84 14.70
C LEU A 267 14.55 -0.42 14.73
N PRO A 268 13.72 0.63 14.76
CA PRO A 268 12.24 0.59 14.71
C PRO A 268 11.73 0.16 13.33
N HIS A 269 10.61 -0.57 13.33
CA HIS A 269 9.99 -1.08 12.09
C HIS A 269 8.49 -0.80 12.11
N HIS A 270 7.91 -0.55 10.94
CA HIS A 270 6.48 -0.32 10.79
C HIS A 270 5.90 -1.17 9.67
N SER A 271 4.64 -1.57 9.82
CA SER A 271 3.88 -2.16 8.72
C SER A 271 3.48 -1.07 7.72
N ALA A 272 3.13 -1.50 6.50
CA ALA A 272 2.30 -0.67 5.63
C ALA A 272 1.00 -0.26 6.35
N TRP A 273 0.38 0.82 5.88
CA TRP A 273 -0.95 1.22 6.33
C TRP A 273 -1.98 0.19 5.89
N ARG A 274 -2.87 -0.20 6.81
CA ARG A 274 -4.14 -0.87 6.52
C ARG A 274 -5.19 0.21 6.36
N VAL A 275 -5.81 0.28 5.19
CA VAL A 275 -6.71 1.37 4.81
C VAL A 275 -8.10 0.83 4.59
N LEU A 276 -9.07 1.45 5.25
CA LEU A 276 -10.49 1.26 5.06
C LEU A 276 -11.03 2.53 4.43
N MET A 277 -11.18 2.54 3.11
CA MET A 277 -11.86 3.62 2.40
C MET A 277 -13.36 3.43 2.58
N VAL A 278 -14.10 4.47 2.99
CA VAL A 278 -15.50 4.35 3.35
C VAL A 278 -16.31 5.50 2.73
N GLY A 279 -17.48 5.18 2.18
CA GLY A 279 -18.38 6.18 1.63
C GLY A 279 -19.83 5.69 1.62
N THR A 280 -20.75 6.62 1.40
CA THR A 280 -22.18 6.28 1.23
C THR A 280 -22.48 5.61 -0.11
N GLU A 281 -21.57 5.77 -1.08
CA GLU A 281 -21.66 5.20 -2.43
C GLU A 281 -20.25 4.93 -2.97
N PRO A 282 -20.08 4.00 -3.94
CA PRO A 282 -18.75 3.59 -4.40
C PRO A 282 -18.01 4.72 -5.13
N GLY A 283 -18.72 5.68 -5.72
CA GLY A 283 -18.11 6.83 -6.40
C GLY A 283 -17.23 7.68 -5.48
N ARG A 284 -17.56 7.77 -4.18
CA ARG A 284 -16.76 8.52 -3.19
C ARG A 284 -15.36 7.95 -3.00
N LEU A 285 -15.19 6.65 -3.17
CA LEU A 285 -13.90 5.98 -3.06
C LEU A 285 -12.98 6.37 -4.23
N ILE A 286 -13.56 6.64 -5.41
CA ILE A 286 -12.81 7.08 -6.60
C ILE A 286 -12.26 8.50 -6.39
N GLU A 287 -12.98 9.37 -5.71
CA GLU A 287 -12.58 10.76 -5.43
C GLU A 287 -11.47 10.86 -4.38
N SER A 288 -11.39 9.88 -3.47
CA SER A 288 -10.45 9.89 -2.34
C SER A 288 -8.99 9.86 -2.77
N ASN A 289 -8.15 10.73 -2.20
CA ASN A 289 -6.69 10.70 -2.39
C ASN A 289 -5.96 10.04 -1.21
N VAL A 290 -6.67 9.33 -0.32
CA VAL A 290 -6.10 8.84 0.94
C VAL A 290 -4.89 7.93 0.75
N ILE A 291 -4.93 7.02 -0.25
CA ILE A 291 -3.81 6.11 -0.53
C ILE A 291 -2.55 6.91 -0.83
N GLN A 292 -2.66 8.00 -1.60
CA GLN A 292 -1.54 8.87 -1.90
C GLN A 292 -1.07 9.68 -0.67
N SER A 293 -1.98 10.23 0.13
CA SER A 293 -1.66 11.01 1.33
C SER A 293 -1.04 10.19 2.48
N LEU A 294 -1.20 8.87 2.45
CA LEU A 294 -0.58 7.97 3.43
C LEU A 294 0.88 7.64 3.13
N ASN A 295 1.38 7.98 1.94
CA ASN A 295 2.77 7.76 1.57
C ASN A 295 3.66 8.94 2.00
N PRO A 296 4.97 8.71 2.20
CA PRO A 296 5.93 9.79 2.43
C PRO A 296 5.94 10.81 1.29
N PRO A 297 6.31 12.08 1.56
CA PRO A 297 6.55 13.07 0.52
C PRO A 297 7.59 12.59 -0.50
N SER A 298 7.48 13.05 -1.74
CA SER A 298 8.42 12.72 -2.81
C SER A 298 9.88 12.98 -2.39
N ALA A 299 10.73 11.98 -2.59
CA ALA A 299 12.18 12.12 -2.46
C ALA A 299 12.80 12.93 -3.61
N ILE A 300 12.16 12.92 -4.79
CA ILE A 300 12.60 13.67 -5.97
C ILE A 300 12.26 15.15 -5.79
N LYS A 301 13.29 16.01 -5.85
CA LYS A 301 13.16 17.47 -5.64
C LYS A 301 12.81 18.23 -6.91
N ASP A 302 13.47 17.92 -8.02
CA ASP A 302 13.13 18.47 -9.33
C ASP A 302 12.31 17.44 -10.11
N THR A 303 11.04 17.77 -10.34
CA THR A 303 10.10 16.93 -11.09
C THR A 303 9.80 17.51 -12.48
N SER A 304 10.52 18.54 -12.92
CA SER A 304 10.26 19.24 -14.20
C SER A 304 10.54 18.38 -15.44
N TRP A 305 11.35 17.33 -15.29
CA TRP A 305 11.67 16.36 -16.32
C TRP A 305 10.61 15.23 -16.43
N ILE A 306 9.79 15.04 -15.39
CA ILE A 306 8.73 14.03 -15.36
C ILE A 306 7.56 14.55 -16.21
N ARG A 307 7.31 13.91 -17.35
CA ARG A 307 6.25 14.30 -18.30
C ARG A 307 5.31 13.14 -18.55
N ALA A 308 4.05 13.28 -18.12
CA ALA A 308 3.00 12.35 -18.53
C ALA A 308 2.73 12.46 -20.04
N GLY A 309 2.19 11.40 -20.64
CA GLY A 309 1.84 11.38 -22.06
C GLY A 309 1.26 10.03 -22.48
N ARG A 310 0.91 9.93 -23.75
CA ARG A 310 0.32 8.76 -24.39
C ARG A 310 1.36 8.08 -25.27
N VAL A 311 1.17 6.79 -25.50
CA VAL A 311 2.16 5.95 -26.19
C VAL A 311 1.55 5.26 -27.41
N ALA A 312 2.30 5.24 -28.52
CA ALA A 312 2.07 4.29 -29.59
C ALA A 312 2.62 2.93 -29.18
N TRP A 313 1.77 1.90 -29.14
CA TRP A 313 2.15 0.55 -28.70
C TRP A 313 1.91 -0.48 -29.81
N PRO A 314 2.88 -0.68 -30.72
CA PRO A 314 2.69 -1.50 -31.92
C PRO A 314 2.49 -2.99 -31.64
N MET A 315 3.14 -3.54 -30.61
CA MET A 315 3.06 -4.96 -30.28
C MET A 315 1.63 -5.40 -29.94
N TRP A 316 0.86 -4.57 -29.24
CA TRP A 316 -0.53 -4.91 -28.89
C TRP A 316 -1.45 -4.95 -30.13
N ALA A 317 -1.14 -4.15 -31.15
CA ALA A 317 -1.87 -4.15 -32.41
C ALA A 317 -1.52 -5.34 -33.31
N ASP A 318 -0.25 -5.78 -33.31
CA ASP A 318 0.18 -7.00 -34.00
C ASP A 318 1.42 -7.62 -33.32
N ILE A 319 1.18 -8.66 -32.53
CA ILE A 319 2.20 -9.39 -31.76
C ILE A 319 3.22 -10.13 -32.65
N LYS A 320 2.92 -10.31 -33.94
CA LYS A 320 3.79 -11.05 -34.88
C LYS A 320 4.82 -10.16 -35.57
N THR A 321 4.61 -8.84 -35.55
CA THR A 321 5.51 -7.91 -36.22
C THR A 321 6.81 -7.77 -35.42
N MET A 322 7.92 -8.18 -36.04
CA MET A 322 9.26 -8.03 -35.47
C MET A 322 9.63 -6.55 -35.30
N PRO A 323 10.28 -6.16 -34.19
CA PRO A 323 10.68 -4.77 -33.92
C PRO A 323 11.96 -4.39 -34.70
N THR A 324 11.92 -4.43 -36.02
CA THR A 324 13.04 -3.95 -36.85
C THR A 324 13.15 -2.43 -36.79
N THR A 325 14.34 -1.87 -37.04
CA THR A 325 14.54 -0.41 -37.08
C THR A 325 13.55 0.29 -38.00
N GLU A 326 13.23 -0.30 -39.15
CA GLU A 326 12.26 0.24 -40.11
C GLU A 326 10.83 0.26 -39.55
N ASN A 327 10.36 -0.86 -39.00
CA ASN A 327 9.02 -0.96 -38.41
C ASN A 327 8.84 -0.01 -37.22
N LEU A 328 9.89 0.17 -36.41
CA LEU A 328 9.88 1.11 -35.30
C LEU A 328 9.86 2.56 -35.78
N LYS A 329 10.61 2.91 -36.84
CA LYS A 329 10.52 4.25 -37.46
C LYS A 329 9.13 4.52 -38.04
N TYR A 330 8.47 3.52 -38.63
CA TYR A 330 7.08 3.64 -39.06
C TYR A 330 6.14 3.95 -37.89
N SER A 331 6.34 3.27 -36.75
CA SER A 331 5.56 3.51 -35.53
C SER A 331 5.83 4.88 -34.90
N VAL A 332 7.07 5.38 -34.98
CA VAL A 332 7.43 6.76 -34.64
C VAL A 332 6.70 7.76 -35.53
N ASP A 333 6.65 7.53 -36.85
CA ASP A 333 5.92 8.40 -37.76
C ASP A 333 4.41 8.39 -37.48
N PHE A 334 3.84 7.24 -37.10
CA PHE A 334 2.46 7.16 -36.63
C PHE A 334 2.26 7.96 -35.34
N ALA A 335 3.13 7.81 -34.34
CA ALA A 335 3.06 8.56 -33.09
C ALA A 335 3.10 10.07 -33.34
N ALA A 336 4.04 10.53 -34.17
CA ALA A 336 4.20 11.93 -34.53
C ALA A 336 2.96 12.49 -35.26
N ARG A 337 2.46 11.79 -36.27
CA ARG A 337 1.24 12.21 -37.01
C ARG A 337 -0.01 12.21 -36.11
N SER A 338 -0.03 11.35 -35.09
CA SER A 338 -1.14 11.23 -34.14
C SER A 338 -1.02 12.16 -32.93
N GLY A 339 0.08 12.93 -32.83
CA GLY A 339 0.35 13.81 -31.70
C GLY A 339 0.54 13.06 -30.37
N LEU A 340 1.11 11.85 -30.42
CA LEU A 340 1.46 11.06 -29.24
C LEU A 340 2.87 11.42 -28.78
N GLU A 341 3.05 11.58 -27.48
CA GLU A 341 4.31 12.00 -26.87
C GLU A 341 5.36 10.89 -26.91
N TYR A 342 4.93 9.63 -26.86
CA TYR A 342 5.78 8.47 -26.70
C TYR A 342 5.54 7.37 -27.74
N MET A 343 6.57 6.55 -27.97
CA MET A 343 6.50 5.25 -28.64
C MET A 343 7.15 4.19 -27.74
N LEU A 344 6.47 3.06 -27.53
CA LEU A 344 6.99 1.93 -26.74
C LEU A 344 7.53 0.85 -27.67
N VAL A 345 8.83 0.57 -27.55
CA VAL A 345 9.45 -0.63 -28.10
C VAL A 345 9.29 -1.75 -27.09
N ASP A 346 8.35 -2.66 -27.36
CA ASP A 346 8.10 -3.81 -26.51
C ASP A 346 9.07 -4.99 -26.84
N TYR A 347 8.83 -6.19 -26.33
CA TYR A 347 9.69 -7.38 -26.47
C TYR A 347 10.31 -7.57 -27.87
N GLY A 348 11.57 -8.03 -27.89
CA GLY A 348 12.29 -8.46 -29.10
C GLY A 348 13.38 -7.52 -29.60
N TRP A 349 13.60 -6.38 -28.94
CA TRP A 349 14.63 -5.41 -29.33
C TRP A 349 16.03 -5.72 -28.80
N MET A 350 16.12 -6.44 -27.68
CA MET A 350 17.38 -6.70 -26.95
C MET A 350 18.01 -8.06 -27.29
N ALA A 351 19.33 -8.16 -27.12
CA ALA A 351 20.03 -9.44 -27.15
C ALA A 351 19.54 -10.34 -26.01
N ARG A 352 19.64 -11.66 -26.19
CA ARG A 352 19.20 -12.62 -25.16
C ARG A 352 19.96 -12.36 -23.85
N ASP A 353 19.21 -12.07 -22.80
CA ASP A 353 19.67 -11.82 -21.42
C ASP A 353 20.64 -10.64 -21.23
N ASP A 354 20.84 -9.80 -22.24
CA ASP A 354 21.70 -8.61 -22.17
C ASP A 354 20.92 -7.38 -22.63
N ILE A 355 20.49 -6.58 -21.65
CA ILE A 355 19.65 -5.40 -21.87
C ILE A 355 20.46 -4.17 -22.27
N THR A 356 21.78 -4.30 -22.38
CA THR A 356 22.69 -3.25 -22.86
C THR A 356 22.98 -3.36 -24.35
N ARG A 357 22.49 -4.43 -25.01
CA ARG A 357 22.73 -4.72 -26.42
C ARG A 357 21.44 -4.91 -27.19
N THR A 358 21.38 -4.34 -28.38
CA THR A 358 20.24 -4.51 -29.29
C THR A 358 20.43 -5.73 -30.20
N THR A 359 19.34 -6.21 -30.82
CA THR A 359 19.43 -7.25 -31.85
C THR A 359 20.00 -6.70 -33.18
N PRO A 360 20.54 -7.55 -34.07
CA PRO A 360 21.11 -7.08 -35.35
C PRO A 360 20.12 -6.36 -36.28
N VAL A 361 18.81 -6.54 -36.08
CA VAL A 361 17.75 -5.93 -36.92
C VAL A 361 17.09 -4.73 -36.25
N CYS A 362 17.44 -4.43 -34.99
CA CYS A 362 16.86 -3.37 -34.18
C CYS A 362 17.97 -2.46 -33.65
N ASP A 363 18.04 -1.22 -34.14
CA ASP A 363 18.98 -0.21 -33.68
C ASP A 363 18.22 0.83 -32.83
N ILE A 364 18.17 0.58 -31.52
CA ILE A 364 17.46 1.45 -30.58
C ILE A 364 18.06 2.87 -30.52
N PRO A 365 19.39 3.07 -30.47
CA PRO A 365 19.98 4.40 -30.59
C PRO A 365 19.50 5.15 -31.85
N GLU A 366 19.47 4.47 -33.00
CA GLU A 366 18.98 5.06 -34.24
C GLU A 366 17.49 5.42 -34.19
N VAL A 367 16.66 4.54 -33.62
CA VAL A 367 15.21 4.79 -33.46
C VAL A 367 14.97 5.98 -32.53
N ALA A 368 15.68 6.07 -31.40
CA ALA A 368 15.58 7.19 -30.47
C ALA A 368 16.00 8.52 -31.13
N ARG A 369 17.12 8.51 -31.86
CA ARG A 369 17.59 9.67 -32.63
C ARG A 369 16.58 10.10 -33.69
N TYR A 370 15.98 9.16 -34.42
CA TYR A 370 14.93 9.46 -35.40
C TYR A 370 13.67 10.02 -34.74
N ALA A 371 13.21 9.41 -33.64
CA ALA A 371 12.06 9.87 -32.87
C ALA A 371 12.22 11.30 -32.37
N ALA A 372 13.42 11.66 -31.91
CA ALA A 372 13.72 13.03 -31.50
C ALA A 372 13.50 14.05 -32.63
N THR A 373 13.84 13.71 -33.89
CA THR A 373 13.56 14.59 -35.05
C THR A 373 12.06 14.80 -35.33
N LYS A 374 11.22 13.94 -34.75
CA LYS A 374 9.76 13.95 -34.89
C LYS A 374 9.05 14.45 -33.62
N GLY A 375 9.81 14.87 -32.60
CA GLY A 375 9.25 15.29 -31.31
C GLY A 375 8.63 14.14 -30.49
N VAL A 376 8.99 12.89 -30.78
CA VAL A 376 8.52 11.70 -30.07
C VAL A 376 9.65 11.17 -29.19
N LYS A 377 9.31 10.72 -27.98
CA LYS A 377 10.24 10.08 -27.05
C LYS A 377 10.03 8.56 -27.02
N VAL A 378 11.10 7.79 -26.79
CA VAL A 378 11.04 6.32 -26.86
C VAL A 378 11.12 5.69 -25.47
N TRP A 379 10.25 4.71 -25.22
CA TRP A 379 10.31 3.81 -24.08
C TRP A 379 10.73 2.42 -24.55
N VAL A 380 11.42 1.66 -23.71
CA VAL A 380 11.78 0.27 -23.99
C VAL A 380 11.24 -0.67 -22.92
N TRP A 381 10.79 -1.86 -23.33
CA TRP A 381 10.42 -2.93 -22.41
C TRP A 381 11.65 -3.72 -21.96
N VAL A 382 11.69 -4.16 -20.70
CA VAL A 382 12.69 -5.11 -20.19
C VAL A 382 12.04 -6.12 -19.24
N HIS A 383 12.60 -7.33 -19.20
CA HIS A 383 12.24 -8.30 -18.18
C HIS A 383 12.89 -7.93 -16.84
N TRP A 384 12.15 -8.07 -15.73
CA TRP A 384 12.62 -7.63 -14.41
C TRP A 384 13.93 -8.29 -13.97
N THR A 385 14.16 -9.57 -14.28
CA THR A 385 15.40 -10.26 -13.89
C THR A 385 16.63 -9.66 -14.55
N SER A 386 16.50 -9.28 -15.83
CA SER A 386 17.60 -8.64 -16.55
C SER A 386 17.86 -7.25 -15.98
N LEU A 387 16.80 -6.50 -15.65
CA LEU A 387 16.93 -5.20 -15.02
C LEU A 387 17.56 -5.30 -13.62
N GLU A 388 17.13 -6.25 -12.79
CA GLU A 388 17.73 -6.49 -11.47
C GLU A 388 19.25 -6.72 -11.55
N HIS A 389 19.70 -7.47 -12.56
CA HIS A 389 21.12 -7.77 -12.72
C HIS A 389 21.94 -6.66 -13.39
N GLN A 390 21.32 -5.78 -14.18
CA GLN A 390 22.04 -4.86 -15.07
C GLN A 390 21.61 -3.38 -14.93
N MET A 391 20.74 -3.01 -13.97
CA MET A 391 20.20 -1.64 -13.88
C MET A 391 21.27 -0.56 -13.75
N GLU A 392 22.39 -0.85 -13.07
CA GLU A 392 23.49 0.11 -12.86
C GLU A 392 24.17 0.49 -14.18
N ASP A 393 24.25 -0.44 -15.13
CA ASP A 393 24.87 -0.19 -16.44
C ASP A 393 23.83 0.21 -17.49
N ALA A 394 22.64 -0.40 -17.44
CA ALA A 394 21.60 -0.24 -18.45
C ALA A 394 20.91 1.12 -18.38
N LEU A 395 20.54 1.61 -17.19
CA LEU A 395 19.80 2.87 -17.07
C LEU A 395 20.61 4.09 -17.56
N PRO A 396 21.91 4.26 -17.19
CA PRO A 396 22.74 5.33 -17.76
C PRO A 396 22.98 5.16 -19.27
N LEU A 397 23.03 3.93 -19.78
CA LEU A 397 23.14 3.68 -21.21
C LEU A 397 21.86 4.10 -21.95
N TYR A 398 20.69 3.85 -21.38
CA TYR A 398 19.40 4.26 -21.94
C TYR A 398 19.25 5.77 -22.00
N GLU A 399 19.71 6.48 -20.97
CA GLU A 399 19.80 7.94 -21.00
C GLU A 399 20.70 8.42 -22.15
N LYS A 400 21.89 7.82 -22.32
CA LYS A 400 22.82 8.14 -23.43
C LYS A 400 22.21 7.87 -24.81
N TRP A 401 21.37 6.84 -24.94
CA TRP A 401 20.63 6.57 -26.17
C TRP A 401 19.48 7.55 -26.41
N GLY A 402 19.10 8.36 -25.42
CA GLY A 402 18.00 9.32 -25.49
C GLY A 402 16.63 8.71 -25.21
N LEU A 403 16.58 7.59 -24.49
CA LEU A 403 15.34 6.96 -24.05
C LEU A 403 14.69 7.76 -22.92
N ALA A 404 13.36 7.72 -22.84
CA ALA A 404 12.58 8.48 -21.88
C ALA A 404 12.07 7.65 -20.69
N GLY A 405 12.16 6.33 -20.77
CA GLY A 405 11.72 5.45 -19.70
C GLY A 405 11.79 3.98 -20.07
N VAL A 406 11.52 3.14 -19.06
CA VAL A 406 11.53 1.69 -19.16
C VAL A 406 10.19 1.12 -18.69
N LYS A 407 9.67 0.13 -19.43
CA LYS A 407 8.53 -0.72 -19.01
C LYS A 407 9.12 -2.03 -18.48
N THR A 408 9.04 -2.26 -17.18
CA THR A 408 9.55 -3.49 -16.54
C THR A 408 8.41 -4.45 -16.27
N ASP A 409 8.59 -5.73 -16.60
CA ASP A 409 7.49 -6.70 -16.62
C ASP A 409 7.89 -8.07 -16.03
N PHE A 410 6.88 -8.91 -15.78
CA PHE A 410 6.98 -10.30 -15.29
C PHE A 410 7.52 -10.50 -13.87
N MET A 411 7.44 -9.49 -13.00
CA MET A 411 7.84 -9.62 -11.59
C MET A 411 7.06 -10.73 -10.88
N MET A 412 5.74 -10.77 -11.11
CA MET A 412 4.79 -11.78 -10.61
C MET A 412 4.98 -12.11 -9.12
N ARG A 413 5.36 -11.11 -8.33
CA ARG A 413 5.76 -11.22 -6.93
C ARG A 413 5.53 -9.90 -6.23
N ASP A 414 5.28 -10.00 -4.94
CA ASP A 414 5.05 -8.88 -4.02
C ASP A 414 5.48 -9.23 -2.58
N ASP A 415 6.36 -10.21 -2.45
CA ASP A 415 7.15 -10.44 -1.24
C ASP A 415 8.09 -9.26 -0.98
N GLN A 416 8.57 -9.14 0.27
CA GLN A 416 9.40 -8.00 0.72
C GLN A 416 10.55 -7.66 -0.24
N ALA A 417 11.24 -8.67 -0.80
CA ALA A 417 12.36 -8.42 -1.70
C ALA A 417 11.91 -7.82 -3.04
N MET A 418 10.76 -8.24 -3.56
CA MET A 418 10.19 -7.69 -4.79
C MET A 418 9.60 -6.29 -4.57
N ILE A 419 8.97 -6.04 -3.43
CA ILE A 419 8.57 -4.68 -3.05
C ILE A 419 9.79 -3.76 -3.06
N ASN A 420 10.87 -4.18 -2.42
CA ASN A 420 12.11 -3.39 -2.39
C ASN A 420 12.75 -3.23 -3.78
N PHE A 421 12.58 -4.20 -4.68
CA PHE A 421 12.98 -4.05 -6.09
C PHE A 421 12.25 -2.89 -6.78
N TYR A 422 10.92 -2.75 -6.60
CA TYR A 422 10.17 -1.64 -7.21
C TYR A 422 10.70 -0.28 -6.76
N TYR A 423 11.00 -0.09 -5.47
CA TYR A 423 11.61 1.15 -4.97
C TYR A 423 13.00 1.38 -5.53
N ARG A 424 13.87 0.37 -5.55
CA ARG A 424 15.23 0.50 -6.12
C ARG A 424 15.19 0.90 -7.59
N VAL A 425 14.32 0.30 -8.40
CA VAL A 425 14.19 0.65 -9.82
C VAL A 425 13.74 2.10 -9.97
N ALA A 426 12.73 2.55 -9.19
CA ALA A 426 12.28 3.93 -9.24
C ALA A 426 13.37 4.92 -8.78
N GLU A 427 14.13 4.59 -7.72
CA GLU A 427 15.23 5.41 -7.20
C GLU A 427 16.43 5.47 -8.16
N LYS A 428 16.69 4.40 -8.93
CA LYS A 428 17.79 4.36 -9.90
C LYS A 428 17.45 4.98 -11.25
N ALA A 429 16.17 4.97 -11.61
CA ALA A 429 15.70 5.61 -12.84
C ALA A 429 15.49 7.13 -12.70
N ALA A 430 15.32 7.62 -11.47
CA ALA A 430 15.24 9.04 -11.13
C ALA A 430 16.63 9.64 -10.89
#